data_AF-A0A941ULA0-F1
#
_entry.id   AF-A0A941ULA0-F1
#
_cell.length_a   1.000
_cell.length_b   1.000
_cell.length_c   1.000
_cell.angle_alpha   90.00
_cell.angle_beta   90.00
_cell.angle_gamma   90.00
#
_symmetry.space_group_name_H-M   'P 1'
#
loop_
_entity.id
_entity.type
_entity.pdbx_description
1 polymer ?
#
loop_
_entity_poly.entity_id
_entity_poly.type
_entity_poly.pdbx_seq_one_letter_code
_entity_poly.pdbx_strand_id
1 'polypeptide(L)' 'GHPFTSIQESYWSSTTSMFEPDWAWALYLTKGATGVGQKRAPHFSVWAVCDMVESGN' A
#
# COMPACT_ATOMS: atom_id res chain seq x y z
N GLY A 1 9.66 9.49 19.87
CA GLY A 1 9.50 8.18 19.23
C GLY A 1 8.86 8.38 17.86
N HIS A 2 9.02 7.45 16.92
CA HIS A 2 8.40 7.55 15.60
C HIS A 2 6.87 7.40 15.69
N PRO A 3 6.07 8.09 14.83
CA PRO A 3 4.60 8.13 14.94
C PRO A 3 3.91 6.86 14.41
N PHE A 4 4.60 6.04 13.61
CA PHE A 4 4.02 4.85 13.01
C PHE A 4 4.05 3.66 13.98
N THR A 5 2.88 3.11 14.30
CA THR A 5 2.71 1.93 15.17
C THR A 5 1.94 0.84 14.44
N SER A 6 2.12 -0.43 14.83
CA SER A 6 1.42 -1.58 14.23
C SER A 6 1.57 -1.68 12.71
N ILE A 7 2.75 -1.31 12.20
CA ILE A 7 3.09 -1.45 10.78
C ILE A 7 3.17 -2.93 10.39
N GLN A 8 2.70 -3.24 9.19
CA GLN A 8 2.78 -4.57 8.59
C GLN A 8 3.93 -4.64 7.60
N GLU A 9 4.33 -5.85 7.21
CA GLU A 9 5.50 -6.02 6.33
C GLU A 9 5.30 -5.41 4.93
N SER A 10 4.07 -5.41 4.43
CA SER A 10 3.74 -4.98 3.08
C SER A 10 2.34 -4.39 2.97
N TYR A 11 2.18 -3.44 2.06
CA TYR A 11 0.91 -2.74 1.82
C TYR A 11 0.58 -2.65 0.32
N TRP A 12 -0.69 -2.88 -0.01
CA TRP A 12 -1.21 -2.63 -1.35
C TRP A 12 -1.25 -1.14 -1.71
N SER A 13 -1.05 -0.84 -2.99
CA SER A 13 -1.50 0.40 -3.64
C SER A 13 -2.79 0.13 -4.43
N SER A 14 -3.59 1.17 -4.66
CA SER A 14 -4.76 1.12 -5.57
C SER A 14 -4.35 1.06 -7.05
N THR A 15 -3.07 1.18 -7.37
CA THR A 15 -2.55 1.16 -8.74
C THR A 15 -2.42 -0.26 -9.27
N THR A 16 -3.21 -0.60 -10.30
CA THR A 16 -3.10 -1.88 -11.03
C THR A 16 -1.82 -1.93 -11.87
N SER A 17 -1.18 -3.10 -11.94
CA SER A 17 0.00 -3.31 -12.80
C SER A 17 -0.38 -3.16 -14.28
N MET A 18 0.45 -2.45 -15.03
CA MET A 18 0.24 -2.30 -16.48
C MET A 18 0.52 -3.59 -17.26
N PHE A 19 1.47 -4.40 -16.79
CA PHE A 19 1.89 -5.63 -17.50
C PHE A 19 0.92 -6.79 -17.30
N GLU A 20 0.35 -6.94 -16.10
CA GLU A 20 -0.55 -8.02 -15.74
C GLU A 20 -1.69 -7.47 -14.86
N PRO A 21 -2.89 -7.23 -15.41
CA PRO A 21 -3.99 -6.59 -14.70
C PRO A 21 -4.51 -7.34 -13.47
N ASP A 22 -4.23 -8.64 -13.34
CA ASP A 22 -4.53 -9.41 -12.14
C ASP A 22 -3.59 -9.07 -10.96
N TRP A 23 -2.64 -8.16 -11.15
CA TRP A 23 -1.66 -7.73 -10.15
C TRP A 23 -1.79 -6.24 -9.85
N ALA A 24 -1.33 -5.83 -8.68
CA ALA A 24 -1.29 -4.43 -8.24
C ALA A 24 0.08 -4.09 -7.67
N TRP A 25 0.41 -2.79 -7.65
CA TRP A 25 1.62 -2.30 -6.99
C TRP A 25 1.54 -2.46 -5.48
N ALA A 26 2.68 -2.70 -4.84
CA ALA A 26 2.81 -2.84 -3.41
C ALA A 26 4.11 -2.24 -2.87
N LEU A 27 4.07 -1.78 -1.62
CA LEU A 27 5.20 -1.32 -0.84
C LEU A 27 5.65 -2.44 0.12
N TYR A 28 6.93 -2.77 0.11
CA TYR A 28 7.53 -3.77 1.01
C TYR A 28 8.43 -3.07 2.03
N LEU A 29 7.92 -2.87 3.25
CA LEU A 29 8.63 -2.11 4.30
C LEU A 29 9.90 -2.83 4.78
N THR A 30 9.88 -4.15 4.83
CA THR A 30 11.05 -4.96 5.24
C THR A 30 12.18 -4.93 4.21
N LYS A 31 11.84 -4.69 2.93
CA LYS A 31 12.80 -4.68 1.81
C LYS A 31 13.21 -3.27 1.39
N GLY A 32 12.51 -2.24 1.84
CA GLY A 32 12.71 -0.86 1.37
C GLY A 32 12.47 -0.70 -0.13
N ALA A 33 11.49 -1.42 -0.69
CA ALA A 33 11.28 -1.51 -2.14
C ALA A 33 9.79 -1.48 -2.52
N THR A 34 9.52 -1.14 -3.78
CA THR A 34 8.22 -1.34 -4.41
C THR A 34 8.28 -2.51 -5.40
N GLY A 35 7.14 -3.15 -5.62
CA GLY A 35 6.98 -4.24 -6.57
C GLY A 35 5.51 -4.48 -6.89
N VAL A 36 5.21 -5.64 -7.47
CA VAL A 36 3.83 -6.04 -7.77
C VAL A 36 3.47 -7.35 -7.07
N GLY A 37 2.19 -7.50 -6.71
CA GLY A 37 1.63 -8.73 -6.18
C GLY A 37 0.31 -9.07 -6.85
N GLN A 38 -0.03 -10.37 -6.89
CA GLN A 38 -1.30 -10.83 -7.45
C GLN A 38 -2.47 -10.48 -6.50
N LYS A 39 -3.54 -9.88 -7.04
CA LYS A 39 -4.69 -9.36 -6.28
C LYS A 39 -5.42 -10.43 -5.46
N ARG A 40 -5.40 -11.69 -5.91
CA ARG A 40 -6.05 -12.82 -5.24
C ARG A 40 -5.27 -13.34 -4.04
N ALA A 41 -4.00 -12.93 -3.89
CA ALA A 41 -3.12 -13.48 -2.88
C ALA A 41 -3.26 -12.70 -1.55
N PRO A 42 -3.35 -13.39 -0.39
CA PRO A 42 -3.56 -12.75 0.91
C PRO A 42 -2.25 -12.26 1.56
N HIS A 43 -1.30 -11.74 0.76
CA HIS A 43 0.06 -11.45 1.21
C HIS A 43 0.32 -10.00 1.63
N PHE A 44 -0.68 -9.12 1.50
CA PHE A 44 -0.50 -7.68 1.72
C PHE A 44 -1.63 -7.12 2.55
N SER A 45 -1.26 -6.17 3.42
CA SER A 45 -2.20 -5.41 4.23
C SER A 45 -2.69 -4.18 3.47
N VAL A 46 -3.71 -3.52 4.01
CA VAL A 46 -4.22 -2.24 3.49
C VAL A 46 -4.04 -1.16 4.54
N TRP A 47 -3.59 0.00 4.10
CA TRP A 47 -3.62 1.22 4.89
C TRP A 47 -4.46 2.23 4.13
N ALA A 48 -5.68 2.46 4.61
CA ALA A 48 -6.55 3.46 4.02
C ALA A 48 -5.99 4.86 4.29
N VAL A 49 -5.78 5.63 3.23
CA VAL A 49 -5.37 7.03 3.29
C VAL A 49 -6.56 7.90 2.89
N CYS A 50 -6.62 9.11 3.42
CA CYS A 50 -7.55 10.15 2.99
C CYS A 50 -6.76 11.44 2.80
N ASP A 51 -7.28 12.31 1.94
CA ASP A 51 -6.79 13.68 1.89
C ASP A 51 -7.16 14.39 3.20
N MET A 52 -6.35 15.37 3.58
CA MET A 52 -6.75 16.27 4.65
C MET A 52 -7.90 17.14 4.14
N VAL A 53 -9.02 17.12 4.84
CA VAL A 53 -10.07 18.10 4.62
C VAL A 53 -9.53 19.44 5.11
N GLU A 54 -9.25 20.38 4.20
CA GLU A 54 -9.03 21.76 4.59
C GLU A 54 -10.31 22.27 5.25
N SER A 55 -10.22 22.60 6.54
CA SER A 55 -11.28 23.34 7.22
C SER A 55 -11.36 24.72 6.59
N GLY A 56 -12.25 24.88 5.61
CA GLY A 56 -12.58 26.18 5.02
C GLY A 56 -13.03 27.15 6.12
N ASN A 57 -12.42 28.33 6.11
CA ASN A 57 -12.77 29.47 6.96
C ASN A 57 -14.11 30.09 6.54
#